data_AF-A0A318RGR3-F1
#
_entry.id   AF-A0A318RGR3-F1
#
_cell.length_a   1.000
_cell.length_b   1.000
_cell.length_c   1.000
_cell.angle_alpha   90.00
_cell.angle_beta   90.00
_cell.angle_gamma   90.00
#
_symmetry.space_group_name_H-M   'P 1'
#
loop_
_entity.id
_entity.type
_entity.pdbx_description
1 polymer ?
#
loop_
_entity_poly.entity_id
_entity_poly.type
_entity_poly.pdbx_seq_one_letter_code
_entity_poly.pdbx_strand_id
1 'polypeptide(L)'
;MKVNGTPAKPAQHVAIGDEIRLRVGGRDRIVEVARVVAKRVGPAVAAECLIDRSPPPPPKEVVAALPLRDRGAGRPTKRERRDTDRLRGR
;
A
#
# COMPACT_ATOMS: atom_id res chain seq x y z
N MET A 1 6.09 -8.96 1.95
CA MET A 1 6.94 -8.10 2.80
C MET A 1 8.38 -8.25 2.32
N LYS A 2 9.16 -7.18 2.36
CA LYS A 2 10.58 -7.18 2.00
C LYS A 2 11.42 -6.69 3.18
N VAL A 3 12.61 -7.27 3.34
CA VAL A 3 13.64 -6.82 4.29
C VAL A 3 14.88 -6.48 3.46
N ASN A 4 15.41 -5.27 3.61
CA ASN A 4 16.57 -4.77 2.85
C ASN A 4 16.43 -4.98 1.33
N GLY A 5 15.24 -4.69 0.78
CA GLY A 5 14.93 -4.84 -0.64
C GLY A 5 14.63 -6.26 -1.14
N THR A 6 14.91 -7.29 -0.33
CA THR A 6 14.71 -8.71 -0.70
C THR A 6 13.40 -9.28 -0.15
N PRO A 7 12.72 -10.21 -0.86
CA PRO A 7 11.57 -10.92 -0.30
C PRO A 7 11.95 -11.72 0.94
N ALA A 8 11.24 -11.50 2.05
CA ALA A 8 11.57 -12.12 3.33
C ALA A 8 10.73 -13.38 3.59
N LYS A 9 11.36 -14.41 4.16
CA LYS A 9 10.65 -15.58 4.73
C LYS A 9 10.08 -15.24 6.11
N PRO A 10 9.03 -15.94 6.59
CA PRO A 10 8.48 -15.70 7.93
C PRO A 10 9.47 -15.89 9.09
N ALA A 11 10.44 -16.80 8.93
CA ALA A 11 11.48 -17.08 9.92
C ALA A 11 12.74 -16.21 9.76
N GLN A 12 12.70 -15.18 8.91
CA GLN A 12 13.83 -14.28 8.72
C GLN A 12 14.12 -13.52 10.01
N HIS A 13 15.37 -13.58 10.48
CA HIS A 13 15.82 -12.75 11.60
C HIS A 13 15.88 -11.28 11.18
N VAL A 14 15.53 -10.41 12.12
CA VAL A 14 15.50 -8.95 11.96
C VAL A 14 16.44 -8.32 12.98
N ALA A 15 17.26 -7.39 12.54
CA ALA A 15 18.19 -6.64 13.35
C ALA A 15 17.84 -5.14 13.37
N ILE A 16 18.43 -4.42 14.31
CA ILE A 16 18.34 -2.95 14.37
C ILE A 16 19.03 -2.38 13.12
N GLY A 17 18.41 -1.38 12.49
CA GLY A 17 18.87 -0.76 11.24
C GLY A 17 18.33 -1.42 9.97
N ASP A 18 17.64 -2.56 10.07
CA ASP A 18 17.02 -3.19 8.90
C ASP A 18 15.89 -2.31 8.33
N GLU A 19 15.85 -2.20 7.00
CA GLU A 19 14.74 -1.58 6.29
C GLU A 19 13.66 -2.63 5.97
N ILE A 20 12.45 -2.37 6.44
CA ILE A 20 11.29 -3.22 6.19
C ILE A 20 10.29 -2.48 5.32
N ARG A 21 9.96 -3.08 4.17
CA ARG A 21 8.91 -2.60 3.28
C ARG A 21 7.70 -3.52 3.30
N LEU A 22 6.55 -2.96 3.64
CA LEU A 22 5.28 -3.67 3.78
C LEU A 22 4.10 -2.88 3.20
N ARG A 23 3.07 -3.57 2.74
CA ARG A 23 1.81 -2.97 2.29
C ARG A 23 0.76 -3.19 3.37
N VAL A 24 0.25 -2.11 3.97
CA VAL A 24 -0.80 -2.17 5.00
C VAL A 24 -1.81 -1.05 4.75
N GLY A 25 -3.11 -1.37 4.80
CA GLY A 25 -4.17 -0.37 4.62
C GLY A 25 -4.13 0.29 3.24
N GLY A 26 -3.79 -0.47 2.19
CA GLY A 26 -3.70 0.02 0.80
C GLY A 26 -2.43 0.81 0.47
N ARG A 27 -1.64 1.23 1.47
CA ARG A 27 -0.40 2.00 1.29
C ARG A 27 0.86 1.18 1.53
N ASP A 28 1.94 1.54 0.84
CA ASP A 28 3.28 1.07 1.16
C ASP A 28 3.78 1.82 2.40
N ARG A 29 4.34 1.10 3.36
CA ARG A 29 5.10 1.63 4.49
C ARG A 29 6.53 1.12 4.39
N ILE A 30 7.46 2.03 4.63
CA ILE A 30 8.90 1.76 4.70
C ILE A 30 9.30 2.14 6.11
N VAL A 31 9.74 1.17 6.89
CA VAL A 31 10.11 1.39 8.30
C VAL A 31 11.51 0.88 8.54
N GLU A 32 12.29 1.62 9.31
CA GLU A 32 13.60 1.23 9.79
C GLU A 32 13.44 0.68 11.21
N VAL A 33 14.09 -0.45 11.52
CA VAL A 33 13.98 -1.09 12.84
C VAL A 33 14.88 -0.37 13.84
N ALA A 34 14.28 0.27 14.85
CA ALA A 34 15.03 0.97 15.91
C ALA A 34 15.27 0.08 17.14
N ARG A 35 14.36 -0.86 17.42
CA ARG A 35 14.47 -1.78 18.56
C ARG A 35 13.79 -3.11 18.25
N VAL A 36 14.44 -4.21 18.65
CA VAL A 36 13.87 -5.56 18.56
C VAL A 36 13.29 -5.97 19.92
N VAL A 37 12.07 -6.51 19.91
CA VAL A 37 11.36 -6.96 21.12
C VAL A 37 10.90 -8.42 20.95
N ALA A 38 11.04 -9.22 22.02
CA ALA A 38 10.71 -10.65 21.99
C ALA A 38 9.21 -10.95 22.20
N LYS A 39 8.47 -10.01 22.81
CA LYS A 39 7.04 -10.14 23.09
C LYS A 39 6.28 -8.97 22.48
N ARG A 40 5.00 -9.17 22.21
CA ARG A 40 4.10 -8.10 21.77
C ARG A 40 3.94 -7.08 22.91
N VAL A 41 4.24 -5.83 22.60
CA VAL A 41 4.16 -4.70 23.54
C VAL A 41 2.99 -3.77 23.20
N GLY A 42 2.69 -2.84 24.11
CA GLY A 42 1.64 -1.83 23.91
C GLY A 42 1.98 -0.82 22.80
N PRO A 43 0.98 -0.02 22.36
CA PRO A 43 1.12 0.85 21.19
C PRO A 43 2.24 1.89 21.28
N ALA A 44 2.41 2.53 22.43
CA ALA A 44 3.44 3.56 22.63
C ALA A 44 4.85 2.97 22.45
N VAL A 45 5.13 1.86 23.12
CA VAL A 45 6.42 1.16 23.03
C VAL A 45 6.65 0.60 21.62
N ALA A 46 5.59 0.12 20.96
CA ALA A 46 5.70 -0.37 19.57
C ALA A 46 6.08 0.75 18.59
N ALA A 47 5.60 1.98 18.81
CA ALA A 47 5.95 3.14 17.99
C ALA A 47 7.43 3.50 18.12
N GLU A 48 8.02 3.34 19.30
CA GLU A 48 9.46 3.56 19.53
C GLU A 48 10.35 2.51 18.85
N CYS A 49 9.81 1.33 18.54
CA CYS A 49 10.59 0.24 17.95
C CYS A 49 10.87 0.43 16.45
N LEU A 50 10.25 1.42 15.81
CA LEU A 50 10.38 1.66 14.38
C LEU A 50 10.49 3.16 14.07
N ILE A 51 11.20 3.48 12.99
CA ILE A 51 11.26 4.82 12.42
C ILE A 51 10.51 4.78 11.08
N ASP A 52 9.46 5.59 10.94
CA ASP A 52 8.69 5.67 9.69
C ASP A 52 9.44 6.51 8.65
N ARG A 53 9.87 5.87 7.56
CA ARG A 53 10.50 6.50 6.39
C ARG A 53 9.57 6.48 5.18
N SER A 54 8.28 6.18 5.37
CA SER A 54 7.34 6.08 4.27
C SER A 54 7.16 7.44 3.58
N PRO A 55 7.03 7.45 2.24
CA PRO A 55 6.72 8.67 1.53
C PRO A 55 5.37 9.21 2.03
N PRO A 56 5.21 10.55 2.10
CA PRO A 56 3.96 11.13 2.51
C PRO A 56 2.82 10.64 1.62
N PRO A 57 1.63 10.40 2.18
CA PRO A 57 0.49 9.94 1.38
C PRO A 57 0.22 10.94 0.25
N PRO A 58 -0.18 10.47 -0.95
CA PRO A 58 -0.51 11.36 -2.04
C PRO A 58 -1.64 12.32 -1.60
N PRO A 59 -1.59 13.59 -2.01
CA PRO A 59 -2.60 14.57 -1.65
C PRO A 59 -3.99 14.09 -2.10
N LYS A 60 -5.01 14.40 -1.29
CA LYS A 60 -6.38 13.93 -1.51
C LYS A 60 -6.94 14.32 -2.88
N GLU A 61 -6.52 15.46 -3.41
CA GLU A 61 -6.86 15.97 -4.75
C GLU A 61 -6.47 14.98 -5.86
N VAL A 62 -5.27 14.40 -5.77
CA VAL A 62 -4.78 13.42 -6.74
C VAL A 62 -5.56 12.10 -6.63
N VAL A 63 -5.94 11.70 -5.41
CA VAL A 63 -6.76 10.51 -5.19
C VAL A 63 -8.19 10.72 -5.70
N ALA A 64 -8.75 11.92 -5.54
CA ALA A 64 -10.08 12.28 -6.03
C ALA A 64 -10.15 12.42 -7.56
N ALA A 65 -9.01 12.70 -8.21
CA ALA A 65 -8.92 12.74 -9.67
C ALA A 65 -8.93 11.35 -10.34
N LEU A 66 -8.84 10.26 -9.56
CA LEU A 66 -8.96 8.92 -10.12
C LEU A 66 -10.38 8.70 -10.64
N PRO A 67 -10.55 8.18 -11.87
CA PRO A 67 -11.86 7.95 -12.44
C PRO A 67 -12.62 6.95 -11.58
N LEU A 68 -13.69 7.42 -10.94
CA LEU A 68 -14.59 6.59 -10.17
C LEU A 68 -15.61 5.95 -11.11
N ARG A 69 -15.91 4.67 -10.88
CA ARG A 69 -16.97 3.96 -11.59
C ARG A 69 -18.14 3.75 -10.64
N ASP A 70 -19.34 4.06 -11.10
CA ASP A 70 -20.53 3.93 -10.28
C ASP A 70 -20.72 2.48 -9.81
N ARG A 71 -21.08 2.34 -8.53
CA ARG A 71 -21.34 1.04 -7.93
C ARG A 71 -22.55 0.42 -8.63
N GLY A 72 -22.38 -0.77 -9.20
CA GLY A 72 -23.43 -1.46 -9.97
C GLY A 72 -23.37 -1.22 -11.48
N ALA A 73 -22.40 -0.45 -11.98
CA ALA A 73 -22.21 -0.21 -13.43
C ALA A 73 -21.90 -1.49 -14.25
N GLY A 74 -21.79 -2.66 -13.60
CA GLY A 74 -21.86 -3.98 -14.25
C GLY A 74 -20.93 -4.17 -15.45
N ARG A 75 -21.27 -5.10 -16.34
CA ARG A 75 -20.65 -5.18 -17.66
C ARG A 75 -21.39 -4.20 -18.59
N PRO A 76 -20.69 -3.45 -19.47
CA PRO A 76 -21.36 -2.57 -20.41
C PRO A 76 -22.43 -3.31 -21.22
N THR A 77 -23.60 -2.70 -21.34
CA THR A 77 -24.67 -3.14 -22.23
C THR A 77 -24.21 -3.04 -23.69
N LYS A 78 -24.92 -3.70 -24.61
CA LYS A 78 -24.62 -3.59 -26.05
C LYS A 78 -24.67 -2.15 -26.55
N ARG A 79 -25.53 -1.29 -25.98
CA ARG A 79 -25.64 0.12 -26.36
C ARG A 79 -24.40 0.90 -25.93
N GLU A 80 -24.05 0.84 -24.64
CA GLU A 80 -22.85 1.50 -24.09
C GLU A 80 -21.57 1.03 -24.78
N ARG A 81 -21.49 -0.26 -25.14
CA ARG A 81 -20.38 -0.79 -25.94
C ARG A 81 -20.32 -0.13 -27.31
N ARG A 82 -21.43 -0.07 -28.06
CA ARG A 82 -21.49 0.60 -29.39
C ARG A 82 -21.17 2.09 -29.30
N ASP A 83 -21.62 2.77 -28.25
CA ASP A 83 -21.32 4.18 -28.02
C ASP A 83 -19.82 4.39 -27.73
N THR A 84 -19.22 3.48 -26.95
CA THR A 84 -17.76 3.46 -26.69
C THR A 84 -16.96 3.14 -27.94
N ASP A 85 -17.42 2.20 -28.76
CA ASP A 85 -16.80 1.81 -30.03
C ASP A 85 -16.80 3.02 -30.99
N ARG A 86 -17.96 3.69 -31.16
CA ARG A 86 -18.11 4.93 -31.94
C ARG A 86 -17.20 6.04 -31.44
N LEU A 87 -17.13 6.27 -30.12
CA LEU A 87 -16.24 7.27 -29.51
C LEU A 87 -14.77 6.96 -29.79
N ARG A 88 -14.39 5.68 -29.81
CA ARG A 88 -13.02 5.21 -30.08
C ARG A 88 -12.70 5.08 -31.58
N GLY A 89 -13.66 5.40 -32.45
CA GLY A 89 -13.51 5.28 -33.91
C GLY A 89 -13.36 3.83 -34.40
N ARG A 90 -13.97 2.87 -33.69
CA ARG A 90 -13.93 1.43 -33.99
C ARG A 90 -15.33 0.87 -34.21
#